data_AF-A0ABD3GC03-F1
#
_entry.id   AF-A0ABD3GC03-F1
#
_cell.length_a   1.000
_cell.length_b   1.000
_cell.length_c   1.000
_cell.angle_alpha   90.00
_cell.angle_beta   90.00
_cell.angle_gamma   90.00
#
_symmetry.space_group_name_H-M   'P 1'
#
loop_
_entity.id
_entity.type
_entity.pdbx_description
1 polymer ?
#
loop_
_entity_poly.entity_id
_entity_poly.type
_entity_poly.pdbx_seq_one_letter_code
_entity_poly.pdbx_strand_id
1 'polypeptide(L)'
;MVGERFKVGTWNTNGLGGENRLGVVQSWLKGESRFRKVLAIQELKTKEETAEFNLRRLIPNAPVVVDYAENEQGGAALLLHHSLKILTKGVRGSGNCAWARTEIDGEIVGFASEYGPHHWDERMNLFRWIKDLGSGENWVFLGTAIWSLTPETQRVHLPYSKVHHFRTKEVFKAFREKDRNKITGLRSKKEKLGEFRSTLNSLQSDTVLEEYRILEKEVREAEFLEASVLKRKSRVKWITEGKANCRYFFHCMKAKQDQKKLTVLKTDEGELGDDEVKIMQKIKKFYQQLYTQPEIVEEDREHRKQVLTLIRQFVREGEGTRNSSRKNGQR
;
A
#
# COMPACT_ATOMS: atom_id res chain seq x y z
N MET A 1 0.94 -1.31 1.73
CA MET A 1 0.82 -2.76 1.49
C MET A 1 -0.23 -3.05 0.40
N VAL A 2 0.01 -2.62 -0.85
CA VAL A 2 -0.91 -2.71 -2.02
C VAL A 2 -0.16 -3.16 -3.31
N GLY A 3 1.10 -3.60 -3.16
CA GLY A 3 2.19 -3.08 -4.00
C GLY A 3 2.45 -3.55 -5.44
N GLU A 4 1.71 -4.45 -6.10
CA GLU A 4 2.04 -4.78 -7.52
C GLU A 4 0.88 -5.09 -8.49
N ARG A 5 -0.31 -5.50 -8.06
CA ARG A 5 -1.46 -5.74 -8.98
C ARG A 5 -2.22 -4.45 -9.33
N PHE A 6 -2.23 -3.50 -8.39
CA PHE A 6 -2.79 -2.16 -8.52
C PHE A 6 -1.79 -1.19 -7.93
N LYS A 7 -0.85 -0.71 -8.75
CA LYS A 7 -0.02 0.41 -8.33
C LYS A 7 -0.87 1.67 -8.38
N VAL A 8 -1.11 2.25 -7.21
CA VAL A 8 -1.65 3.59 -7.08
C VAL A 8 -0.48 4.57 -6.96
N GLY A 9 -0.55 5.69 -7.65
CA GLY A 9 0.37 6.81 -7.50
C GLY A 9 -0.32 8.02 -6.93
N THR A 10 0.43 8.82 -6.19
CA THR A 10 0.03 10.18 -5.85
C THR A 10 1.21 11.08 -6.10
N TRP A 11 0.95 12.25 -6.68
CA TRP A 11 1.96 13.28 -6.85
C TRP A 11 1.32 14.65 -6.77
N ASN A 12 1.78 15.43 -5.79
CA ASN A 12 1.59 16.87 -5.78
C ASN A 12 2.57 17.53 -6.76
N THR A 13 2.06 17.98 -7.90
CA THR A 13 2.88 18.53 -8.99
C THR A 13 3.27 19.98 -8.77
N ASN A 14 2.64 20.69 -7.81
CA ASN A 14 2.85 22.13 -7.55
C ASN A 14 2.88 22.95 -8.87
N GLY A 15 1.91 22.70 -9.74
CA GLY A 15 1.78 23.25 -11.09
C GLY A 15 1.98 22.21 -12.19
N LEU A 16 1.08 22.22 -13.18
CA LEU A 16 1.14 21.38 -14.38
C LEU A 16 1.10 22.20 -15.68
N GLY A 17 1.16 23.53 -15.62
CA GLY A 17 1.06 24.41 -16.79
C GLY A 17 2.32 24.48 -17.67
N GLY A 18 3.51 24.18 -17.14
CA GLY A 18 4.78 24.36 -17.85
C GLY A 18 5.35 23.08 -18.49
N GLU A 19 5.87 23.18 -19.71
CA GLU A 19 6.51 22.07 -20.47
C GLU A 19 7.63 21.37 -19.67
N ASN A 20 8.45 22.12 -18.94
CA ASN A 20 9.52 21.54 -18.12
C ASN A 20 8.95 20.59 -17.04
N ARG A 21 7.84 20.97 -16.38
CA ARG A 21 7.21 20.11 -15.37
C ARG A 21 6.55 18.90 -16.01
N LEU A 22 5.92 19.08 -17.18
CA LEU A 22 5.38 17.95 -17.94
C LEU A 22 6.46 16.94 -18.29
N GLY A 23 7.62 17.39 -18.78
CA GLY A 23 8.75 16.52 -19.08
C GLY A 23 9.22 15.72 -17.86
N VAL A 24 9.26 16.36 -16.68
CA VAL A 24 9.60 15.69 -15.41
C VAL A 24 8.55 14.65 -15.02
N VAL A 25 7.27 14.99 -15.12
CA VAL A 25 6.18 14.06 -14.80
C VAL A 25 6.17 12.88 -15.77
N GLN A 26 6.35 13.12 -17.07
CA GLN A 26 6.49 12.08 -18.08
C GLN A 26 7.70 11.18 -17.80
N SER A 27 8.83 11.76 -17.44
CA SER A 27 10.06 11.00 -17.15
C SER A 27 9.89 10.11 -15.92
N TRP A 28 9.21 10.60 -14.89
CA TRP A 28 8.85 9.80 -13.72
C TRP A 28 7.85 8.68 -14.06
N LEU A 29 6.84 8.96 -14.88
CA LEU A 29 5.90 7.95 -15.36
C LEU A 29 6.61 6.86 -16.20
N LYS A 30 7.61 7.24 -17.01
CA LYS A 30 8.41 6.33 -17.85
C LYS A 30 9.43 5.52 -17.04
N GLY A 31 10.12 6.15 -16.08
CA GLY A 31 11.16 5.54 -15.25
C GLY A 31 10.59 4.52 -14.25
N GLU A 32 9.32 4.65 -13.89
CA GLU A 32 8.60 3.69 -13.06
C GLU A 32 8.05 2.54 -13.94
N SER A 33 8.91 1.65 -14.44
CA SER A 33 8.51 0.41 -15.11
C SER A 33 7.68 -0.48 -14.16
N ARG A 34 6.36 -0.23 -14.18
CA ARG A 34 5.20 -1.04 -13.76
C ARG A 34 4.00 -0.09 -13.66
N PHE A 35 3.21 -0.08 -14.72
CA PHE A 35 1.82 0.32 -14.83
C PHE A 35 1.12 0.70 -13.51
N ARG A 36 0.95 2.01 -13.28
CA ARG A 36 0.04 2.50 -12.25
C ARG A 36 -1.38 2.42 -12.83
N LYS A 37 -2.25 1.63 -12.19
CA LYS A 37 -3.66 1.53 -12.60
C LYS A 37 -4.46 2.77 -12.21
N VAL A 38 -3.99 3.49 -11.19
CA VAL A 38 -4.59 4.72 -10.69
C VAL A 38 -3.49 5.71 -10.36
N LEU A 39 -3.64 6.97 -10.74
CA LEU A 39 -2.72 8.05 -10.45
C LEU A 39 -3.51 9.28 -9.98
N ALA A 40 -3.24 9.73 -8.77
CA ALA A 40 -3.71 11.01 -8.24
C ALA A 40 -2.67 12.09 -8.50
N ILE A 41 -3.05 13.19 -9.15
CA ILE A 41 -2.22 14.38 -9.32
C ILE A 41 -2.90 15.53 -8.56
N GLN A 42 -2.13 16.25 -7.74
CA GLN A 42 -2.62 17.39 -6.95
C GLN A 42 -1.86 18.67 -7.26
N GLU A 43 -2.47 19.81 -6.92
CA GLU A 43 -1.96 21.15 -7.22
C GLU A 43 -1.66 21.34 -8.71
N LEU A 44 -2.70 21.25 -9.55
CA LEU A 44 -2.54 21.49 -10.99
C LEU A 44 -2.17 22.94 -11.30
N LYS A 45 -2.66 23.91 -10.51
CA LYS A 45 -2.34 25.37 -10.58
C LYS A 45 -2.32 25.91 -12.01
N THR A 46 -3.36 25.60 -12.77
CA THR A 46 -3.54 26.00 -14.17
C THR A 46 -5.01 25.92 -14.54
N LYS A 47 -5.39 26.59 -15.62
CA LYS A 47 -6.74 26.52 -16.22
C LYS A 47 -7.15 25.09 -16.55
N GLU A 48 -8.44 24.82 -16.41
CA GLU A 48 -9.06 23.52 -16.67
C GLU A 48 -8.67 22.94 -18.03
N GLU A 49 -8.85 23.71 -19.10
CA GLU A 49 -8.52 23.32 -20.47
C GLU A 49 -7.04 22.92 -20.63
N THR A 50 -6.15 23.69 -20.00
CA THR A 50 -4.70 23.43 -20.06
C THR A 50 -4.33 22.19 -19.26
N ALA A 51 -4.91 22.00 -18.07
CA ALA A 51 -4.70 20.82 -17.27
C ALA A 51 -5.22 19.56 -17.98
N GLU A 52 -6.42 19.58 -18.54
CA GLU A 52 -6.95 18.44 -19.30
C GLU A 52 -6.06 18.08 -20.49
N PHE A 53 -5.67 19.08 -21.28
CA PHE A 53 -4.75 18.90 -22.40
C PHE A 53 -3.45 18.23 -21.96
N ASN A 54 -2.85 18.73 -20.87
CA ASN A 54 -1.61 18.23 -20.33
C ASN A 54 -1.73 16.82 -19.72
N LEU A 55 -2.81 16.53 -19.00
CA LEU A 55 -3.09 15.20 -18.43
C LEU A 55 -3.27 14.15 -19.53
N ARG A 56 -3.93 14.49 -20.64
CA ARG A 56 -4.07 13.60 -21.81
C ARG A 56 -2.73 13.33 -22.49
N ARG A 57 -1.79 14.29 -22.48
CA ARG A 57 -0.40 14.09 -22.95
C ARG A 57 0.43 13.19 -22.03
N LEU A 58 0.11 13.15 -20.73
CA LEU A 58 0.81 12.29 -19.77
C LEU A 58 0.44 10.82 -19.95
N ILE A 59 -0.86 10.52 -20.08
CA ILE A 59 -1.35 9.16 -20.27
C ILE A 59 -2.45 9.18 -21.35
N PRO A 60 -2.08 8.99 -22.62
CA PRO A 60 -3.06 8.94 -23.71
C PRO A 60 -4.14 7.89 -23.44
N ASN A 61 -5.40 8.24 -23.70
CA ASN A 61 -6.57 7.36 -23.56
C ASN A 61 -6.90 6.90 -22.13
N ALA A 62 -6.21 7.39 -21.10
CA ALA A 62 -6.64 7.16 -19.73
C ALA A 62 -7.94 7.95 -19.46
N PRO A 63 -8.96 7.31 -18.87
CA PRO A 63 -10.03 8.07 -18.25
C PRO A 63 -9.48 9.00 -17.18
N VAL A 64 -9.80 10.29 -17.30
CA VAL A 64 -9.40 11.33 -16.36
C VAL A 64 -10.65 11.89 -15.68
N VAL A 65 -10.55 12.09 -14.37
CA VAL A 65 -11.52 12.86 -13.57
C VAL A 65 -10.75 14.02 -12.95
N VAL A 66 -11.20 15.25 -13.13
CA VAL A 66 -10.51 16.42 -12.61
C VAL A 66 -11.48 17.34 -11.89
N ASP A 67 -11.11 17.76 -10.68
CA ASP A 67 -11.77 18.79 -9.90
C ASP A 67 -10.92 20.05 -9.96
N TYR A 68 -11.51 21.17 -10.35
CA TYR A 68 -10.84 22.47 -10.47
C TYR A 68 -11.39 23.46 -9.45
N ALA A 69 -10.50 24.35 -8.98
CA ALA A 69 -10.91 25.51 -8.20
C ALA A 69 -11.07 26.69 -9.14
N GLU A 70 -12.12 27.48 -8.96
CA GLU A 70 -12.41 28.66 -9.79
C GLU A 70 -11.27 29.68 -9.82
N ASN A 71 -10.46 29.74 -8.76
CA ASN A 71 -9.36 30.69 -8.62
C ASN A 71 -8.05 30.23 -9.29
N GLU A 72 -8.04 29.12 -10.04
CA GLU A 72 -6.86 28.53 -10.69
C GLU A 72 -5.70 28.16 -9.73
N GLN A 73 -5.89 28.27 -8.40
CA GLN A 73 -4.86 27.96 -7.39
C GLN A 73 -4.94 26.52 -6.90
N GLY A 74 -6.08 25.86 -7.13
CA GLY A 74 -6.35 24.46 -6.77
C GLY A 74 -6.35 23.51 -7.97
N GLY A 75 -6.60 22.23 -7.72
CA GLY A 75 -6.74 21.24 -8.79
C GLY A 75 -6.34 19.85 -8.32
N ALA A 76 -7.28 18.91 -8.37
CA ALA A 76 -7.07 17.50 -8.09
C ALA A 76 -7.52 16.67 -9.28
N ALA A 77 -6.60 15.89 -9.86
CA ALA A 77 -6.90 14.96 -10.93
C ALA A 77 -6.73 13.51 -10.46
N LEU A 78 -7.57 12.63 -10.99
CA LEU A 78 -7.52 11.20 -10.85
C LEU A 78 -7.49 10.58 -12.25
N LEU A 79 -6.35 10.00 -12.61
CA LEU A 79 -6.17 9.27 -13.86
C LEU A 79 -6.31 7.78 -13.58
N LEU A 80 -7.11 7.12 -14.38
CA LEU A 80 -7.39 5.69 -14.28
C LEU A 80 -6.88 5.02 -15.54
N HIS A 81 -6.33 3.83 -15.40
CA HIS A 81 -5.91 3.05 -16.55
C HIS A 81 -7.14 2.53 -17.32
N HIS A 82 -7.10 2.50 -18.65
CA HIS A 82 -8.22 2.11 -19.51
C HIS A 82 -8.76 0.68 -19.27
N SER A 83 -7.99 -0.17 -18.58
CA SER A 83 -8.43 -1.52 -18.19
C SER A 83 -9.31 -1.54 -16.94
N LEU A 84 -9.54 -0.39 -16.30
CA LEU A 84 -10.48 -0.25 -15.21
C LEU A 84 -11.86 0.13 -15.75
N LYS A 85 -12.86 -0.68 -15.42
CA LYS A 85 -14.26 -0.35 -15.68
C LYS A 85 -14.71 0.68 -14.65
N ILE A 86 -14.91 1.92 -15.09
CA ILE A 86 -15.46 2.99 -14.25
C ILE A 86 -16.97 2.78 -14.17
N LEU A 87 -17.46 2.70 -12.93
CA LEU A 87 -18.89 2.56 -12.64
C LEU A 87 -19.51 3.94 -12.47
N THR A 88 -18.91 4.77 -11.64
CA THR A 88 -19.33 6.15 -11.37
C THR A 88 -18.10 7.03 -11.13
N LYS A 89 -18.24 8.33 -11.34
CA LYS A 89 -17.19 9.32 -11.08
C LYS A 89 -17.80 10.65 -10.71
N GLY A 90 -17.03 11.50 -10.05
CA GLY A 90 -17.47 12.84 -9.69
C GLY A 90 -16.35 13.69 -9.11
N VAL A 91 -16.72 14.91 -8.75
CA VAL A 91 -15.84 15.93 -8.20
C VAL A 91 -16.52 16.61 -7.01
N ARG A 92 -15.76 17.33 -6.20
CA ARG A 92 -16.33 18.20 -5.16
C ARG A 92 -16.74 19.57 -5.70
N GLY A 93 -16.13 20.03 -6.80
CA GLY A 93 -16.37 21.36 -7.38
C GLY A 93 -15.58 22.49 -6.69
N SER A 94 -14.57 22.14 -5.89
CA SER A 94 -13.74 23.12 -5.15
C SER A 94 -12.25 22.98 -5.47
N GLY A 95 -11.89 22.14 -6.45
CA GLY A 95 -10.51 21.86 -6.80
C GLY A 95 -9.75 20.98 -5.80
N ASN A 96 -10.48 20.35 -4.87
CA ASN A 96 -9.89 19.66 -3.72
C ASN A 96 -10.11 18.14 -3.77
N CYS A 97 -11.07 17.64 -4.55
CA CYS A 97 -11.29 16.20 -4.66
C CYS A 97 -11.91 15.76 -5.99
N ALA A 98 -11.20 14.89 -6.71
CA ALA A 98 -11.74 14.13 -7.84
C ALA A 98 -11.81 12.64 -7.49
N TRP A 99 -12.90 11.96 -7.82
CA TRP A 99 -13.11 10.58 -7.43
C TRP A 99 -13.77 9.72 -8.52
N ALA A 100 -13.55 8.41 -8.43
CA ALA A 100 -14.18 7.41 -9.28
C ALA A 100 -14.34 6.08 -8.55
N ARG A 101 -15.45 5.38 -8.83
CA ARG A 101 -15.67 3.99 -8.44
C ARG A 101 -15.37 3.09 -9.63
N THR A 102 -14.65 2.02 -9.37
CA THR A 102 -14.27 1.05 -10.39
C THR A 102 -14.57 -0.37 -9.93
N GLU A 103 -14.86 -1.24 -10.89
CA GLU A 103 -14.93 -2.67 -10.65
C GLU A 103 -13.55 -3.31 -10.84
N ILE A 104 -13.09 -4.02 -9.81
CA ILE A 104 -11.81 -4.73 -9.81
C ILE A 104 -12.05 -6.17 -9.34
N ASP A 105 -11.88 -7.13 -10.23
CA ASP A 105 -12.01 -8.57 -9.92
C ASP A 105 -13.35 -8.91 -9.23
N GLY A 106 -14.44 -8.25 -9.64
CA GLY A 106 -15.79 -8.39 -9.06
C GLY A 106 -16.04 -7.57 -7.78
N GLU A 107 -15.06 -6.82 -7.29
CA GLU A 107 -15.20 -5.94 -6.13
C GLU A 107 -15.32 -4.48 -6.57
N ILE A 108 -16.22 -3.72 -5.93
CA ILE A 108 -16.32 -2.27 -6.13
C ILE A 108 -15.30 -1.58 -5.23
N VAL A 109 -14.44 -0.76 -5.84
CA VAL A 109 -13.44 0.04 -5.13
C VAL A 109 -13.53 1.49 -5.58
N GLY A 110 -13.72 2.39 -4.63
CA GLY A 110 -13.63 3.84 -4.82
C GLY A 110 -12.20 4.34 -4.70
N PHE A 111 -11.80 5.24 -5.60
CA PHE A 111 -10.56 5.99 -5.55
C PHE A 111 -10.88 7.48 -5.51
N ALA A 112 -10.17 8.23 -4.68
CA ALA A 112 -10.29 9.68 -4.61
C ALA A 112 -8.90 10.30 -4.59
N SER A 113 -8.66 11.27 -5.48
CA SER A 113 -7.52 12.18 -5.43
C SER A 113 -7.93 13.37 -4.59
N GLU A 114 -7.29 13.55 -3.43
CA GLU A 114 -7.63 14.62 -2.48
C GLU A 114 -6.45 15.58 -2.31
N TYR A 115 -6.77 16.87 -2.24
CA TYR A 115 -5.85 17.92 -1.85
C TYR A 115 -6.48 18.73 -0.70
N GLY A 116 -5.78 18.78 0.43
CA GLY A 116 -6.27 19.45 1.62
C GLY A 116 -6.22 20.97 1.47
N PRO A 117 -7.34 21.69 1.66
CA PRO A 117 -7.35 23.15 1.67
C PRO A 117 -6.38 23.73 2.69
N HIS A 118 -5.93 24.98 2.51
CA HIS A 118 -5.02 25.60 3.48
C HIS A 118 -5.74 25.95 4.80
N HIS A 119 -7.02 26.34 4.74
CA HIS A 119 -7.84 26.76 5.88
C HIS A 119 -8.47 25.59 6.64
N TRP A 120 -8.51 25.70 7.97
CA TRP A 120 -9.00 24.63 8.87
C TRP A 120 -10.47 24.27 8.61
N ASP A 121 -11.36 25.25 8.48
CA ASP A 121 -12.80 24.99 8.30
C ASP A 121 -13.10 24.28 6.98
N GLU A 122 -12.43 24.69 5.91
CA GLU A 122 -12.53 24.03 4.60
C GLU A 122 -11.99 22.60 4.63
N ARG A 123 -10.90 22.35 5.40
CA ARG A 123 -10.39 20.98 5.63
C ARG A 123 -11.39 20.12 6.40
N MET A 124 -12.03 20.66 7.44
CA MET A 124 -13.03 19.92 8.21
C MET A 124 -14.26 19.58 7.36
N ASN A 125 -14.69 20.51 6.51
CA ASN A 125 -15.76 20.26 5.54
C ASN A 125 -15.37 19.21 4.49
N LEU A 126 -14.12 19.25 3.99
CA LEU A 126 -13.60 18.19 3.11
C LEU A 126 -13.61 16.83 3.82
N PHE A 127 -13.18 16.78 5.07
CA PHE A 127 -13.13 15.54 5.85
C PHE A 127 -14.52 14.92 6.06
N ARG A 128 -15.52 15.73 6.44
CA ARG A 128 -16.90 15.26 6.59
C ARG A 128 -17.43 14.69 5.27
N TRP A 129 -17.25 15.43 4.19
CA TRP A 129 -17.67 15.00 2.86
C TRP A 129 -16.98 13.69 2.41
N ILE A 130 -15.68 13.54 2.68
CA ILE A 130 -14.94 12.30 2.42
C ILE A 130 -15.48 11.12 3.24
N LYS A 131 -15.82 11.37 4.51
CA LYS A 131 -16.41 10.34 5.38
C LYS A 131 -17.77 9.88 4.85
N ASP A 132 -18.57 10.81 4.35
CA ASP A 132 -19.89 10.52 3.78
C ASP A 132 -19.75 9.79 2.44
N LEU A 133 -18.84 10.25 1.56
CA LEU A 133 -18.47 9.58 0.30
C LEU A 133 -17.99 8.14 0.55
N GLY A 134 -17.19 7.97 1.60
CA GLY A 134 -16.60 6.71 2.02
C GLY A 134 -17.53 5.78 2.80
N SER A 135 -18.76 6.21 3.09
CA SER A 135 -19.70 5.42 3.86
C SER A 135 -20.22 4.21 3.06
N GLY A 136 -20.37 3.06 3.73
CA GLY A 136 -20.93 1.84 3.13
C GLY A 136 -20.02 1.04 2.17
N GLU A 137 -18.92 1.59 1.66
CA GLU A 137 -18.12 0.96 0.60
C GLU A 137 -16.60 0.96 0.87
N ASN A 138 -15.83 0.33 -0.03
CA ASN A 138 -14.37 0.24 0.04
C ASN A 138 -13.70 1.40 -0.69
N TRP A 139 -12.89 2.20 0.02
CA TRP A 139 -12.29 3.41 -0.54
C TRP A 139 -10.79 3.53 -0.30
N VAL A 140 -10.10 4.01 -1.34
CA VAL A 140 -8.70 4.39 -1.33
C VAL A 140 -8.60 5.89 -1.60
N PHE A 141 -8.20 6.63 -0.57
CA PHE A 141 -7.98 8.07 -0.63
C PHE A 141 -6.50 8.35 -0.88
N LEU A 142 -6.21 9.08 -1.95
CA LEU A 142 -4.88 9.37 -2.48
C LEU A 142 -4.59 10.87 -2.29
N GLY A 143 -3.88 11.20 -1.22
CA GLY A 143 -3.75 12.58 -0.77
C GLY A 143 -2.44 12.93 -0.10
N THR A 144 -2.18 14.24 -0.04
CA THR A 144 -1.20 14.83 0.87
C THR A 144 -1.88 15.10 2.21
N ALA A 145 -1.94 14.06 3.04
CA ALA A 145 -2.31 14.08 4.47
C ALA A 145 -3.65 14.75 4.81
N ILE A 146 -4.68 13.94 4.98
CA ILE A 146 -5.79 14.29 5.88
C ILE A 146 -5.40 13.82 7.27
N TRP A 147 -5.29 14.75 8.21
CA TRP A 147 -4.95 14.45 9.59
C TRP A 147 -6.04 13.55 10.21
N SER A 148 -5.71 12.30 10.51
CA SER A 148 -6.55 11.47 11.35
C SER A 148 -6.43 11.98 12.79
N LEU A 149 -7.48 12.62 13.31
CA LEU A 149 -7.64 12.80 14.75
C LEU A 149 -7.80 11.42 15.38
N THR A 150 -6.77 10.93 16.08
CA THR A 150 -7.00 9.95 17.15
C THR A 150 -7.59 10.71 18.33
N PRO A 151 -8.69 10.23 18.94
CA PRO A 151 -9.33 10.90 20.07
C PRO A 151 -8.36 11.21 21.22
N GLU A 152 -7.29 10.44 21.39
CA GLU A 152 -6.45 10.53 22.58
C GLU A 152 -5.27 11.52 22.56
N THR A 153 -4.84 12.08 21.41
CA THR A 153 -3.50 12.73 21.39
C THR A 153 -3.39 14.16 20.85
N GLN A 154 -4.41 14.76 20.21
CA GLN A 154 -4.39 16.15 19.69
C GLN A 154 -3.08 16.62 19.01
N ARG A 155 -2.24 15.69 18.53
CA ARG A 155 -0.98 15.93 17.85
C ARG A 155 -0.90 14.96 16.70
N VAL A 156 -0.53 15.47 15.53
CA VAL A 156 -0.33 14.64 14.37
C VAL A 156 0.97 15.04 13.68
N HIS A 157 1.82 14.05 13.41
CA HIS A 157 2.95 14.15 12.50
C HIS A 157 2.83 13.00 11.49
N LEU A 158 2.62 13.31 10.22
CA LEU A 158 2.81 12.37 9.13
C LEU A 158 3.55 13.09 7.98
N PRO A 159 4.55 12.44 7.35
CA PRO A 159 5.25 13.02 6.20
C PRO A 159 4.33 13.10 4.97
N TYR A 160 4.58 14.12 4.15
CA TYR A 160 3.97 14.37 2.84
C TYR A 160 3.92 13.07 2.00
N SER A 161 2.75 12.70 1.46
CA SER A 161 2.43 11.52 0.61
C SER A 161 2.08 10.19 1.31
N LYS A 162 0.93 10.11 2.01
CA LYS A 162 0.39 8.82 2.50
C LYS A 162 -0.99 8.52 1.91
N VAL A 163 -1.16 7.29 1.41
CA VAL A 163 -2.45 6.74 0.96
C VAL A 163 -3.27 6.33 2.18
N HIS A 164 -4.45 6.91 2.34
CA HIS A 164 -5.40 6.55 3.38
C HIS A 164 -6.32 5.44 2.91
N HIS A 165 -6.53 4.45 3.78
CA HIS A 165 -7.27 3.23 3.46
C HIS A 165 -8.52 3.18 4.32
N PHE A 166 -9.69 3.40 3.72
CA PHE A 166 -10.96 3.34 4.42
C PHE A 166 -11.66 2.01 4.12
N ARG A 167 -11.80 1.14 5.13
CA ARG A 167 -12.46 -0.18 5.07
C ARG A 167 -11.92 -1.20 4.04
N THR A 168 -10.82 -0.90 3.34
CA THR A 168 -10.25 -1.76 2.27
C THR A 168 -9.46 -2.99 2.72
N LYS A 169 -9.24 -3.20 4.03
CA LYS A 169 -8.43 -4.35 4.52
C LYS A 169 -9.00 -5.69 4.06
N GLU A 170 -10.32 -5.85 4.08
CA GLU A 170 -11.00 -7.08 3.67
C GLU A 170 -10.94 -7.28 2.15
N VAL A 171 -11.18 -6.24 1.35
CA VAL A 171 -11.01 -6.32 -0.12
C VAL A 171 -9.58 -6.72 -0.50
N PHE A 172 -8.57 -6.12 0.14
CA PHE A 172 -7.19 -6.51 -0.13
C PHE A 172 -6.86 -7.92 0.37
N LYS A 173 -7.57 -8.42 1.39
CA LYS A 173 -7.46 -9.82 1.83
C LYS A 173 -8.08 -10.75 0.80
N ALA A 174 -9.28 -10.45 0.31
CA ALA A 174 -9.95 -11.18 -0.76
C ALA A 174 -9.10 -11.22 -2.04
N PHE A 175 -8.47 -10.11 -2.44
CA PHE A 175 -7.53 -10.08 -3.56
C PHE A 175 -6.31 -10.99 -3.33
N ARG A 176 -5.74 -10.99 -2.12
CA ARG A 176 -4.62 -11.90 -1.77
C ARG A 176 -5.04 -13.36 -1.80
N GLU A 177 -6.29 -13.66 -1.44
CA GLU A 177 -6.84 -15.00 -1.45
C GLU A 177 -7.14 -15.47 -2.87
N LYS A 178 -7.75 -14.63 -3.71
CA LYS A 178 -7.90 -14.87 -5.16
C LYS A 178 -6.54 -15.08 -5.84
N ASP A 179 -5.54 -14.24 -5.54
CA ASP A 179 -4.15 -14.42 -6.02
C ASP A 179 -3.60 -15.80 -5.60
N ARG A 180 -3.77 -16.16 -4.32
CA ARG A 180 -3.30 -17.44 -3.79
C ARG A 180 -3.98 -18.59 -4.54
N ASN A 181 -5.30 -18.56 -4.69
CA ASN A 181 -6.06 -19.61 -5.36
C ASN A 181 -5.65 -19.81 -6.82
N LYS A 182 -5.31 -18.73 -7.55
CA LYS A 182 -4.76 -18.83 -8.91
C LYS A 182 -3.38 -19.49 -8.96
N ILE A 183 -2.55 -19.25 -7.94
CA ILE A 183 -1.21 -19.84 -7.82
C ILE A 183 -1.29 -21.28 -7.30
N THR A 184 -2.28 -21.59 -6.45
CA THR A 184 -2.51 -22.94 -5.94
C THR A 184 -2.76 -23.89 -7.10
N GLY A 185 -1.98 -24.98 -7.17
CA GLY A 185 -2.09 -25.96 -8.25
C GLY A 185 -1.41 -25.54 -9.57
N LEU A 186 -0.64 -24.44 -9.60
CA LEU A 186 0.15 -24.04 -10.77
C LEU A 186 1.06 -25.18 -11.27
N ARG A 187 1.64 -25.96 -10.35
CA ARG A 187 2.44 -27.14 -10.69
C ARG A 187 1.63 -28.17 -11.48
N SER A 188 0.45 -28.54 -10.98
CA SER A 188 -0.45 -29.49 -11.65
C SER A 188 -0.97 -28.94 -12.99
N LYS A 189 -1.23 -27.62 -13.09
CA LYS A 189 -1.59 -26.99 -14.37
C LYS A 189 -0.46 -27.05 -15.40
N LYS A 190 0.80 -26.89 -14.96
CA LYS A 190 1.99 -27.03 -15.82
C LYS A 190 2.20 -28.47 -16.28
N GLU A 191 2.00 -29.43 -15.39
CA GLU A 191 2.06 -30.86 -15.72
C GLU A 191 1.00 -31.20 -16.79
N LYS A 192 -0.26 -30.81 -16.59
CA LYS A 192 -1.34 -30.95 -17.58
C LYS A 192 -1.02 -30.24 -18.90
N LEU A 193 -0.47 -29.03 -18.86
CA LEU A 193 -0.08 -28.30 -20.07
C LEU A 193 1.06 -29.03 -20.82
N GLY A 194 1.98 -29.67 -20.10
CA GLY A 194 3.04 -30.51 -20.66
C GLY A 194 2.47 -31.75 -21.35
N GLU A 195 1.54 -32.44 -20.71
CA GLU A 195 0.81 -33.59 -21.27
C GLU A 195 0.05 -33.18 -22.56
N PHE A 196 -0.71 -32.09 -22.51
CA PHE A 196 -1.41 -31.55 -23.68
C PHE A 196 -0.48 -31.22 -24.84
N ARG A 197 0.71 -30.64 -24.57
CA ARG A 197 1.72 -30.37 -25.62
C ARG A 197 2.24 -31.65 -26.27
N SER A 198 2.39 -32.72 -25.49
CA SER A 198 2.78 -34.03 -26.01
C SER A 198 1.69 -34.68 -26.85
N THR A 199 0.41 -34.51 -26.49
CA THR A 199 -0.76 -35.09 -27.20
C THR A 199 -1.20 -34.27 -28.41
N LEU A 200 -0.96 -32.95 -28.44
CA LEU A 200 -1.29 -32.07 -29.58
C LEU A 200 -0.59 -32.46 -30.88
N ASN A 201 0.52 -33.20 -30.80
CA ASN A 201 1.20 -33.74 -31.98
C ASN A 201 0.43 -34.87 -32.68
N SER A 202 -0.59 -35.46 -32.04
CA SER A 202 -1.33 -36.61 -32.58
C SER A 202 -2.82 -36.38 -32.87
N LEU A 203 -3.47 -35.38 -32.26
CA LEU A 203 -4.91 -35.11 -32.44
C LEU A 203 -5.18 -33.60 -32.53
N GLN A 204 -5.41 -33.10 -33.75
CA GLN A 204 -5.83 -31.73 -34.03
C GLN A 204 -7.35 -31.65 -34.13
N SER A 205 -8.04 -31.63 -32.99
CA SER A 205 -9.45 -31.23 -32.93
C SER A 205 -9.54 -29.78 -32.41
N ASP A 206 -10.41 -28.98 -33.02
CA ASP A 206 -10.57 -27.55 -32.69
C ASP A 206 -10.95 -27.33 -31.20
N THR A 207 -11.67 -28.27 -30.59
CA THR A 207 -12.04 -28.22 -29.17
C THR A 207 -10.82 -28.38 -28.25
N VAL A 208 -9.95 -29.34 -28.57
CA VAL A 208 -8.70 -29.60 -27.82
C VAL A 208 -7.74 -28.42 -27.94
N LEU A 209 -7.71 -27.75 -29.10
CA LEU A 209 -6.88 -26.58 -29.33
C LEU A 209 -7.33 -25.38 -28.49
N GLU A 210 -8.64 -25.21 -28.31
CA GLU A 210 -9.19 -24.13 -27.50
C GLU A 210 -8.97 -24.38 -26.00
N GLU A 211 -9.18 -25.60 -25.52
CA GLU A 211 -8.84 -25.98 -24.13
C GLU A 211 -7.36 -25.74 -23.83
N TYR A 212 -6.47 -26.08 -24.78
CA TYR A 212 -5.04 -25.80 -24.66
C TYR A 212 -4.75 -24.30 -24.53
N ARG A 213 -5.37 -23.45 -25.36
CA ARG A 213 -5.17 -22.00 -25.31
C ARG A 213 -5.64 -21.40 -23.99
N ILE A 214 -6.78 -21.85 -23.48
CA ILE A 214 -7.31 -21.42 -22.19
C ILE A 214 -6.32 -21.83 -21.08
N LEU A 215 -5.89 -23.09 -21.05
CA LEU A 215 -4.96 -23.59 -20.03
C LEU A 215 -3.60 -22.87 -20.10
N GLU A 216 -3.07 -22.64 -21.30
CA GLU A 216 -1.82 -21.91 -21.50
C GLU A 216 -1.92 -20.48 -20.95
N LYS A 217 -3.02 -19.79 -21.24
CA LYS A 217 -3.29 -18.45 -20.72
C LYS A 217 -3.35 -18.46 -19.19
N GLU A 218 -4.07 -19.41 -18.61
CA GLU A 218 -4.16 -19.53 -17.14
C GLU A 218 -2.80 -19.78 -16.48
N VAL A 219 -1.97 -20.66 -17.07
CA VAL A 219 -0.62 -20.94 -16.57
C VAL A 219 0.25 -19.68 -16.63
N ARG A 220 0.26 -18.96 -17.76
CA ARG A 220 1.03 -17.71 -17.91
C ARG A 220 0.59 -16.66 -16.90
N GLU A 221 -0.73 -16.48 -16.70
CA GLU A 221 -1.26 -15.55 -15.70
C GLU A 221 -0.81 -15.93 -14.28
N ALA A 222 -0.89 -17.21 -13.92
CA ALA A 222 -0.51 -17.69 -12.60
C ALA A 222 1.01 -17.59 -12.36
N GLU A 223 1.85 -17.87 -13.37
CA GLU A 223 3.31 -17.67 -13.29
C GLU A 223 3.67 -16.20 -13.08
N PHE A 224 3.02 -15.29 -13.82
CA PHE A 224 3.22 -13.85 -13.65
C PHE A 224 2.84 -13.38 -12.25
N LEU A 225 1.70 -13.87 -11.72
CA LEU A 225 1.26 -13.58 -10.36
C LEU A 225 2.22 -14.15 -9.31
N GLU A 226 2.69 -15.38 -9.48
CA GLU A 226 3.67 -16.00 -8.60
C GLU A 226 4.96 -15.18 -8.56
N ALA A 227 5.54 -14.84 -9.72
CA ALA A 227 6.74 -14.02 -9.80
C ALA A 227 6.56 -12.65 -9.10
N SER A 228 5.39 -12.04 -9.25
CA SER A 228 5.05 -10.76 -8.60
C SER A 228 4.87 -10.91 -7.07
N VAL A 229 4.21 -11.97 -6.60
CA VAL A 229 4.11 -12.28 -5.16
C VAL A 229 5.49 -12.48 -4.56
N LEU A 230 6.31 -13.27 -5.23
CA LEU A 230 7.67 -13.57 -4.82
C LEU A 230 8.45 -12.26 -4.69
N LYS A 231 8.55 -11.48 -5.76
CA LYS A 231 9.22 -10.17 -5.78
C LYS A 231 8.83 -9.25 -4.62
N ARG A 232 7.54 -9.15 -4.29
CA ARG A 232 7.06 -8.37 -3.13
C ARG A 232 7.65 -8.87 -1.81
N LYS A 233 7.71 -10.19 -1.62
CA LYS A 233 8.19 -10.79 -0.37
C LYS A 233 9.71 -10.63 -0.18
N SER A 234 10.52 -10.65 -1.24
CA SER A 234 11.97 -10.41 -1.07
C SER A 234 12.31 -8.96 -0.76
N ARG A 235 11.50 -7.98 -1.18
CA ARG A 235 11.80 -6.54 -1.06
C ARG A 235 13.10 -6.12 -1.80
N VAL A 236 13.58 -6.93 -2.75
CA VAL A 236 14.79 -6.66 -3.53
C VAL A 236 14.44 -5.86 -4.78
N LYS A 237 15.09 -4.71 -4.99
CA LYS A 237 15.06 -4.00 -6.28
C LYS A 237 15.82 -4.87 -7.29
N TRP A 238 15.28 -5.05 -8.49
CA TRP A 238 15.92 -5.88 -9.52
C TRP A 238 17.39 -5.48 -9.68
N ILE A 239 18.30 -6.43 -9.47
CA ILE A 239 19.60 -6.40 -10.14
C ILE A 239 19.27 -6.88 -11.55
N THR A 240 19.68 -6.13 -12.56
CA THR A 240 19.34 -6.22 -13.99
C THR A 240 19.74 -7.53 -14.69
N GLU A 241 20.00 -8.62 -13.96
CA GLU A 241 20.72 -9.80 -14.43
C GLU A 241 19.89 -11.09 -14.36
N GLY A 242 19.12 -11.37 -15.42
CA GLY A 242 18.70 -12.72 -15.87
C GLY A 242 18.25 -13.78 -14.84
N LYS A 243 18.29 -15.06 -15.27
CA LYS A 243 17.79 -16.24 -14.52
C LYS A 243 18.51 -16.51 -13.18
N ALA A 244 19.68 -15.91 -12.96
CA ALA A 244 20.44 -16.02 -11.70
C ALA A 244 19.72 -15.36 -10.50
N ASN A 245 18.86 -14.37 -10.77
CA ASN A 245 18.07 -13.69 -9.74
C ASN A 245 17.09 -14.60 -9.00
N CYS A 246 16.56 -15.66 -9.63
CA CYS A 246 15.56 -16.53 -9.00
C CYS A 246 16.17 -17.30 -7.82
N ARG A 247 17.38 -17.84 -7.96
CA ARG A 247 18.03 -18.61 -6.89
C ARG A 247 18.36 -17.74 -5.68
N TYR A 248 18.97 -16.58 -5.92
CA TYR A 248 19.26 -15.59 -4.88
C TYR A 248 17.98 -15.13 -4.16
N PHE A 249 16.92 -14.87 -4.94
CA PHE A 249 15.60 -14.54 -4.43
C PHE A 249 15.04 -15.63 -3.50
N PHE A 250 15.09 -16.90 -3.92
CA PHE A 250 14.58 -18.01 -3.12
C PHE A 250 15.41 -18.20 -1.84
N HIS A 251 16.73 -18.00 -1.89
CA HIS A 251 17.57 -17.99 -0.69
C HIS A 251 17.19 -16.86 0.26
N CYS A 252 17.00 -15.63 -0.23
CA CYS A 252 16.55 -14.50 0.61
C CYS A 252 15.19 -14.78 1.26
N MET A 253 14.28 -15.42 0.53
CA MET A 253 12.97 -15.81 1.03
C MET A 253 13.07 -16.88 2.12
N LYS A 254 13.90 -17.90 1.89
CA LYS A 254 14.14 -18.98 2.85
C LYS A 254 14.77 -18.42 4.13
N ALA A 255 15.81 -17.60 4.01
CA ALA A 255 16.45 -16.93 5.14
C ALA A 255 15.46 -16.09 5.97
N LYS A 256 14.57 -15.33 5.32
CA LYS A 256 13.52 -14.57 6.04
C LYS A 256 12.45 -15.46 6.68
N GLN A 257 12.16 -16.61 6.08
CA GLN A 257 11.25 -17.58 6.66
C GLN A 257 11.88 -18.23 7.88
N ASP A 258 13.18 -18.53 7.82
CA ASP A 258 13.94 -19.09 8.93
C ASP A 258 14.11 -18.07 10.07
N GLN A 259 14.31 -16.78 9.77
CA GLN A 259 14.31 -15.69 10.78
C GLN A 259 12.97 -15.52 11.51
N LYS A 260 11.86 -16.00 10.94
CA LYS A 260 10.54 -15.93 11.59
C LYS A 260 10.22 -17.15 12.43
N LYS A 261 11.02 -18.21 12.31
CA LYS A 261 10.90 -19.38 13.19
C LYS A 261 11.51 -19.00 14.53
N LEU A 262 10.78 -19.28 15.60
CA LEU A 262 11.29 -19.12 16.94
C LEU A 262 12.01 -20.43 17.31
N THR A 263 13.29 -20.52 16.96
CA THR A 263 14.10 -21.73 17.12
C THR A 263 14.78 -21.83 18.49
N VAL A 264 14.88 -20.71 19.22
CA VAL A 264 15.46 -20.66 20.56
C VAL A 264 14.70 -19.65 21.40
N LEU A 265 14.33 -20.04 22.61
CA LEU A 265 13.72 -19.16 23.61
C LEU A 265 14.70 -19.05 24.79
N LYS A 266 15.30 -17.87 24.99
CA LYS A 266 16.15 -17.62 26.14
C LYS A 266 15.28 -17.24 27.33
N THR A 267 15.37 -18.01 28.40
CA THR A 267 14.64 -17.79 29.65
C THR A 267 15.61 -17.56 30.79
N ASP A 268 15.09 -17.11 31.93
CA ASP A 268 15.85 -16.83 33.16
C ASP A 268 16.52 -18.11 33.71
N GLU A 269 15.98 -19.28 33.34
CA GLU A 269 16.48 -20.63 33.68
C GLU A 269 17.52 -21.16 32.66
N GLY A 270 17.82 -20.41 31.58
CA GLY A 270 18.72 -20.81 30.50
C GLY A 270 18.09 -20.78 29.11
N GLU A 271 18.86 -21.22 28.10
CA GLU A 271 18.42 -21.29 26.70
C GLU A 271 17.61 -22.58 26.43
N LEU A 272 16.32 -22.44 26.14
CA LEU A 272 15.50 -23.51 25.59
C LEU A 272 15.77 -23.55 24.08
N GLY A 273 16.47 -24.60 23.62
CA GLY A 273 16.77 -24.85 22.21
C GLY A 273 15.52 -25.17 21.36
N ASP A 274 15.71 -25.82 20.21
CA ASP A 274 14.70 -26.08 19.16
C ASP A 274 13.63 -27.15 19.54
N ASP A 275 13.24 -27.20 20.81
CA ASP A 275 12.18 -28.07 21.31
C ASP A 275 10.84 -27.30 21.28
N GLU A 276 10.14 -27.41 20.14
CA GLU A 276 8.88 -26.71 19.85
C GLU A 276 7.83 -26.90 20.96
N VAL A 277 7.77 -28.10 21.56
CA VAL A 277 6.82 -28.43 22.63
C VAL A 277 7.12 -27.64 23.90
N LYS A 278 8.40 -27.58 24.30
CA LYS A 278 8.82 -26.82 25.48
C LYS A 278 8.66 -25.32 25.29
N ILE A 279 8.98 -24.80 24.11
CA ILE A 279 8.77 -23.38 23.76
C ILE A 279 7.29 -23.03 23.89
N MET A 280 6.40 -23.83 23.29
CA MET A 280 4.95 -23.61 23.35
C MET A 280 4.40 -23.67 24.77
N GLN A 281 4.87 -24.62 25.59
CA GLN A 281 4.47 -24.72 26.99
C GLN A 281 4.91 -23.50 27.81
N LYS A 282 6.14 -23.01 27.62
CA LYS A 282 6.65 -21.83 28.33
C LYS A 282 5.92 -20.55 27.91
N ILE A 283 5.66 -20.37 26.60
CA ILE A 283 4.85 -19.24 26.09
C ILE A 283 3.44 -19.28 26.69
N LYS A 284 2.80 -20.46 26.69
CA LYS A 284 1.47 -20.63 27.29
C LYS A 284 1.47 -20.28 28.78
N LYS A 285 2.46 -20.78 29.54
CA LYS A 285 2.62 -20.49 30.97
C LYS A 285 2.82 -19.00 31.23
N PHE A 286 3.64 -18.32 30.44
CA PHE A 286 3.88 -16.88 30.56
C PHE A 286 2.59 -16.08 30.39
N TYR A 287 1.83 -16.31 29.30
CA TYR A 287 0.58 -15.58 29.08
C TYR A 287 -0.51 -15.96 30.08
N GLN A 288 -0.57 -17.23 30.51
CA GLN A 288 -1.46 -17.62 31.60
C GLN A 288 -1.12 -16.84 32.87
N GLN A 289 0.14 -16.75 33.26
CA GLN A 289 0.55 -15.95 34.42
C GLN A 289 0.22 -14.47 34.24
N LEU A 290 0.51 -13.89 33.07
CA LEU A 290 0.23 -12.49 32.76
C LEU A 290 -1.26 -12.14 32.88
N TYR A 291 -2.14 -13.01 32.39
CA TYR A 291 -3.59 -12.78 32.39
C TYR A 291 -4.33 -13.32 33.61
N THR A 292 -3.65 -14.10 34.47
CA THR A 292 -4.20 -14.61 35.74
C THR A 292 -3.58 -13.89 36.95
N GLN A 293 -2.71 -12.89 36.71
CA GLN A 293 -2.26 -12.00 37.77
C GLN A 293 -3.47 -11.27 38.35
N PRO A 294 -3.63 -11.25 39.70
CA PRO A 294 -4.71 -10.51 40.34
C PRO A 294 -4.61 -9.04 39.93
N GLU A 295 -5.79 -8.42 39.76
CA GLU A 295 -5.92 -7.02 39.36
C GLU A 295 -5.04 -6.15 40.27
N ILE A 296 -4.26 -5.28 39.63
CA ILE A 296 -3.24 -4.44 40.26
C ILE A 296 -3.84 -3.77 41.51
N VAL A 297 -3.37 -4.17 42.70
CA VAL A 297 -3.73 -3.53 43.98
C VAL A 297 -3.34 -2.06 43.89
N GLU A 298 -4.17 -1.14 44.40
CA GLU A 298 -4.01 0.31 44.21
C GLU A 298 -2.62 0.87 44.58
N GLU A 299 -1.85 0.20 45.43
CA GLU A 299 -0.45 0.55 45.75
C GLU A 299 0.48 0.47 44.52
N ASP A 300 0.26 -0.47 43.59
CA ASP A 300 1.05 -0.62 42.36
C ASP A 300 0.72 0.45 41.31
N ARG A 301 -0.49 1.05 41.36
CA ARG A 301 -0.81 2.20 40.50
C ARG A 301 0.04 3.41 40.88
N GLU A 302 0.26 3.62 42.17
CA GLU A 302 1.05 4.75 42.65
C GLU A 302 2.55 4.54 42.38
N HIS A 303 3.04 3.30 42.54
CA HIS A 303 4.38 2.93 42.12
C HIS A 303 4.59 3.14 40.61
N ARG A 304 3.62 2.74 39.77
CA ARG A 304 3.66 3.02 38.32
C ARG A 304 3.66 4.50 37.99
N LYS A 305 2.87 5.33 38.69
CA LYS A 305 2.89 6.79 38.50
C LYS A 305 4.25 7.38 38.88
N GLN A 306 4.87 6.91 39.97
CA GLN A 306 6.20 7.35 40.39
C GLN A 306 7.26 6.97 39.36
N VAL A 307 7.26 5.73 38.86
CA VAL A 307 8.18 5.27 37.80
C VAL A 307 7.98 6.07 36.50
N LEU A 308 6.74 6.32 36.08
CA LEU A 308 6.45 7.14 34.90
C LEU A 308 6.89 8.61 35.08
N THR A 309 6.84 9.13 36.30
CA THR A 309 7.31 10.49 36.64
C THR A 309 8.84 10.56 36.55
N LEU A 310 9.54 9.57 37.10
CA LEU A 310 11.00 9.44 37.00
C LEU A 310 11.48 9.30 35.55
N ILE A 311 10.79 8.48 34.74
CA ILE A 311 11.10 8.35 33.30
C ILE A 311 10.93 9.69 32.57
N ARG A 312 9.87 10.45 32.86
CA ARG A 312 9.64 11.78 32.25
C ARG A 312 10.72 12.78 32.67
N GLN A 313 11.17 12.72 33.92
CA GLN A 313 12.22 13.59 34.43
C GLN A 313 13.57 13.28 33.78
N PHE A 314 13.92 12.00 33.66
CA PHE A 314 15.13 11.53 32.98
C PHE A 314 15.15 11.92 31.48
N VAL A 315 14.00 11.84 30.80
CA VAL A 315 13.87 12.28 29.40
C VAL A 315 14.09 13.80 29.26
N ARG A 316 13.55 14.62 30.18
CA ARG A 316 13.77 16.08 30.18
C ARG A 316 15.24 16.45 30.43
N GLU A 317 15.90 15.76 31.35
CA GLU A 317 17.32 15.97 31.65
C GLU A 317 18.22 15.54 30.48
N GLY A 318 17.85 14.46 29.76
CA GLY A 318 18.51 14.03 28.52
C GLY A 318 18.30 14.96 27.32
N GLU A 319 17.19 15.71 27.27
CA GLU A 319 16.94 16.72 26.22
C GLU A 319 17.67 18.04 26.50
N GLY A 320 17.82 18.43 27.77
CA GLY A 320 18.61 19.60 28.17
C GLY A 320 20.09 19.49 27.83
N THR A 321 20.67 18.31 28.03
CA THR A 321 22.07 18.01 27.69
C THR A 321 22.31 18.04 26.17
N ARG A 322 21.39 17.48 25.36
CA ARG A 322 21.47 17.53 23.88
C ARG A 322 21.36 18.94 23.30
N ASN A 323 20.59 19.85 23.91
CA ASN A 323 20.50 21.24 23.47
C ASN A 323 21.72 22.09 23.87
N SER A 324 22.43 21.73 24.95
CA SER A 324 23.69 22.40 25.32
C SER A 324 24.84 22.07 24.36
N SER A 325 24.94 20.81 23.89
CA SER A 325 25.96 20.38 22.94
C SER A 325 25.79 20.98 21.54
N ARG A 326 24.57 21.38 21.15
CA ARG A 326 24.31 22.04 19.85
C ARG A 326 24.71 23.52 19.83
N LYS A 327 24.78 24.21 20.96
CA LYS A 327 25.20 25.62 21.03
C LYS A 327 26.73 25.82 21.02
N ASN A 328 27.51 24.81 21.41
CA ASN A 328 28.98 24.90 21.43
C ASN A 328 29.66 24.44 20.12
N GLY A 329 28.89 24.05 19.10
CA GLY A 329 29.40 23.64 17.78
C GLY A 329 29.30 24.70 16.68
N GLN A 330 28.89 25.93 17.03
CA GLN A 330 28.93 27.09 16.13
C GLN A 330 29.85 28.15 16.75
N ARG A 331 31.16 27.94 16.64
CA ARG A 331 32.16 28.99 16.72
C ARG A 331 33.31 28.68 15.78
#